data_AF-A0A2M9D0Y7-F1
#
_entry.id   AF-A0A2M9D0Y7-F1
#
_cell.length_a   1.000
_cell.length_b   1.000
_cell.length_c   1.000
_cell.angle_alpha   90.00
_cell.angle_beta   90.00
_cell.angle_gamma   90.00
#
_symmetry.space_group_name_H-M   'P 1'
#
loop_
_entity.id
_entity.type
_entity.pdbx_description
1 polymer ?
#
loop_
_entity_poly.entity_id
_entity_poly.type
_entity_poly.pdbx_seq_one_letter_code
_entity_poly.pdbx_strand_id
1 'polypeptide(L)'
;MTTTISPTPSTPESPSTSEGPGGPTTDGRTTPPDAGSPVASSGTTRRRGVWQALHPLLLRLHFYAGILVGPFLVVAATTGLLYTLAPVIERQLHDDLLVVPVGTAVEPLGDQVAAARDAYPEGTVAKVIVPGEQDLSTRVVLAVDDVPEGATRTVFVDPYTGDVLGQSTTYGNWLPEREWIETLHSSLHLGTVGYVYSELAASWLGIVVLGGLAMWIARAVQKRRARLLVVPEVSARGRRRTLSWHGVVGLLAAAGLVVLAVTGITWSTWAGPRVDTIQRAVSTEAPVLDTSLDGSGPAGGGGHGDHGGGGGEGLSDEHLAHGGSWDGVNDAATVAGLDLPWTVTPPAAMGQAWTVAESATSWPAANDTIAVDASTGEVVDRVDFADKPLMSKLTTWGIYFHLGMLFGTVNLVFLALVASALVVLVVLGYRMWWQRRPTRATGWKPGPFVRRGGLAKAPRWLVAVIAGVTLVTAWYLPLFGISLAAFLVVDVVLGARARRRVARPNA
;
A
#
# COMPACT_ATOMS: atom_id res chain seq x y z
N MET A 1 -31.14 -23.53 66.25
CA MET A 1 -32.11 -23.83 65.18
C MET A 1 -31.56 -25.07 64.46
N THR A 2 -31.67 -26.28 65.04
CA THR A 2 -32.88 -27.12 65.23
C THR A 2 -33.16 -27.89 63.92
N THR A 3 -32.68 -29.13 63.67
CA THR A 3 -32.98 -30.48 64.24
C THR A 3 -33.56 -31.34 63.08
N THR A 4 -32.85 -32.32 62.49
CA THR A 4 -32.97 -33.82 62.66
C THR A 4 -34.28 -34.40 62.05
N ILE A 5 -34.45 -35.62 61.47
CA ILE A 5 -33.93 -37.00 61.72
C ILE A 5 -33.96 -37.87 60.41
N SER A 6 -33.34 -39.07 60.45
CA SER A 6 -33.43 -40.21 59.49
C SER A 6 -34.61 -41.18 59.88
N PRO A 7 -34.72 -42.52 59.61
CA PRO A 7 -33.90 -43.49 58.81
C PRO A 7 -34.59 -44.70 58.07
N THR A 8 -33.93 -45.28 57.04
CA THR A 8 -33.86 -46.75 56.69
C THR A 8 -35.17 -47.55 56.34
N PRO A 9 -35.19 -48.91 56.20
CA PRO A 9 -34.74 -49.67 55.01
C PRO A 9 -35.70 -50.82 54.54
N SER A 10 -35.38 -51.57 53.46
CA SER A 10 -35.79 -52.99 53.31
C SER A 10 -35.10 -53.80 52.17
N THR A 11 -34.94 -55.11 52.43
CA THR A 11 -34.71 -56.29 51.55
C THR A 11 -35.48 -57.46 52.20
N PRO A 12 -35.81 -58.62 51.56
CA PRO A 12 -34.95 -59.54 50.77
C PRO A 12 -35.58 -59.80 49.35
N GLU A 13 -35.49 -60.92 48.61
CA GLU A 13 -35.17 -62.35 48.85
C GLU A 13 -34.86 -63.12 47.54
N SER A 14 -34.39 -64.39 47.61
CA SER A 14 -34.06 -65.22 46.44
C SER A 14 -34.26 -66.75 46.66
N PRO A 15 -34.89 -67.45 45.70
CA PRO A 15 -34.58 -68.86 45.38
C PRO A 15 -34.71 -69.24 43.87
N SER A 16 -34.24 -70.38 43.33
CA SER A 16 -33.06 -71.23 43.61
C SER A 16 -32.94 -72.41 42.59
N THR A 17 -31.75 -72.69 42.04
CA THR A 17 -31.32 -73.97 41.38
C THR A 17 -32.10 -74.43 40.11
N SER A 18 -31.69 -75.44 39.30
CA SER A 18 -30.54 -76.39 39.29
C SER A 18 -30.07 -76.75 37.85
N GLU A 19 -28.90 -77.42 37.74
CA GLU A 19 -28.45 -78.44 36.72
C GLU A 19 -28.57 -78.18 35.19
N GLY A 20 -27.83 -78.84 34.29
CA GLY A 20 -26.76 -79.85 34.37
C GLY A 20 -26.03 -80.05 33.00
N PRO A 21 -24.87 -80.74 32.92
CA PRO A 21 -23.95 -80.64 31.77
C PRO A 21 -23.85 -81.87 30.83
N GLY A 22 -23.25 -81.68 29.63
CA GLY A 22 -22.82 -82.77 28.74
C GLY A 22 -21.92 -82.34 27.57
N GLY A 23 -20.97 -83.21 27.18
CA GLY A 23 -20.19 -83.17 25.92
C GLY A 23 -20.22 -84.57 25.25
N PRO A 24 -19.23 -85.02 24.45
CA PRO A 24 -18.02 -84.33 23.95
C PRO A 24 -17.70 -84.56 22.42
N THR A 25 -16.63 -83.92 21.94
CA THR A 25 -15.69 -84.34 20.84
C THR A 25 -16.15 -85.10 19.57
N THR A 26 -15.69 -84.64 18.41
CA THR A 26 -14.92 -85.46 17.45
C THR A 26 -14.09 -84.60 16.48
N ASP A 27 -13.02 -85.18 15.92
CA ASP A 27 -12.05 -84.54 15.00
C ASP A 27 -12.38 -84.77 13.51
N GLY A 28 -11.84 -83.95 12.62
CA GLY A 28 -11.93 -84.16 11.16
C GLY A 28 -10.98 -83.26 10.35
N ARG A 29 -9.99 -83.85 9.67
CA ARG A 29 -8.93 -83.12 8.94
C ARG A 29 -8.75 -83.62 7.50
N THR A 30 -8.96 -82.73 6.53
CA THR A 30 -8.42 -82.80 5.15
C THR A 30 -8.14 -81.39 4.61
N THR A 31 -7.28 -81.29 3.58
CA THR A 31 -6.60 -80.06 3.13
C THR A 31 -7.17 -79.46 1.82
N PRO A 32 -6.78 -78.23 1.40
CA PRO A 32 -7.60 -77.35 0.55
C PRO A 32 -7.36 -77.45 -0.97
N PRO A 33 -8.26 -76.83 -1.76
CA PRO A 33 -7.92 -75.59 -2.48
C PRO A 33 -8.95 -74.45 -2.17
N ASP A 34 -8.90 -73.22 -2.68
CA ASP A 34 -8.03 -72.55 -3.67
C ASP A 34 -7.81 -71.05 -3.32
N ALA A 35 -6.93 -70.34 -4.04
CA ALA A 35 -6.54 -68.94 -3.79
C ALA A 35 -7.58 -67.91 -4.31
N GLY A 36 -8.67 -67.69 -3.55
CA GLY A 36 -9.78 -66.82 -3.93
C GLY A 36 -9.70 -65.35 -3.47
N SER A 37 -9.01 -64.49 -4.24
CA SER A 37 -9.02 -63.01 -4.20
C SER A 37 -8.57 -62.31 -2.89
N PRO A 38 -7.60 -61.37 -2.93
CA PRO A 38 -7.44 -60.41 -1.84
C PRO A 38 -8.66 -59.48 -1.80
N VAL A 39 -9.26 -59.30 -0.62
CA VAL A 39 -10.24 -58.22 -0.41
C VAL A 39 -9.50 -56.89 -0.60
N ALA A 40 -9.62 -56.32 -1.80
CA ALA A 40 -9.02 -55.05 -2.14
C ALA A 40 -9.61 -53.99 -1.20
N SER A 41 -8.81 -53.57 -0.21
CA SER A 41 -9.21 -52.48 0.68
C SER A 41 -9.43 -51.25 -0.20
N SER A 42 -10.70 -50.93 -0.42
CA SER A 42 -11.13 -49.93 -1.38
C SER A 42 -10.74 -48.57 -0.85
N GLY A 43 -9.50 -48.19 -1.17
CA GLY A 43 -8.78 -47.02 -0.68
C GLY A 43 -9.44 -45.76 -1.18
N THR A 44 -10.59 -45.45 -0.60
CA THR A 44 -11.36 -44.22 -0.80
C THR A 44 -10.40 -43.08 -0.60
N THR A 45 -10.01 -42.45 -1.71
CA THR A 45 -8.99 -41.41 -1.77
C THR A 45 -9.57 -40.14 -1.18
N ARG A 46 -9.71 -40.13 0.16
CA ARG A 46 -10.37 -39.09 0.98
C ARG A 46 -9.96 -37.74 0.43
N ARG A 47 -10.90 -37.11 -0.31
CA ARG A 47 -10.68 -35.85 -1.01
C ARG A 47 -10.09 -34.87 -0.01
N ARG A 48 -8.81 -34.57 -0.14
CA ARG A 48 -8.15 -33.59 0.73
C ARG A 48 -8.79 -32.26 0.43
N GLY A 49 -9.51 -31.71 1.42
CA GLY A 49 -10.20 -30.43 1.25
C GLY A 49 -9.23 -29.36 0.74
N VAL A 50 -9.71 -28.43 -0.07
CA VAL A 50 -8.89 -27.43 -0.79
C VAL A 50 -7.84 -26.77 0.11
N TRP A 51 -8.22 -26.42 1.34
CA TRP A 51 -7.34 -25.90 2.38
C TRP A 51 -6.10 -26.78 2.67
N GLN A 52 -6.22 -28.11 2.69
CA GLN A 52 -5.10 -29.04 2.94
C GLN A 52 -4.08 -29.07 1.78
N ALA A 53 -4.49 -28.68 0.56
CA ALA A 53 -3.60 -28.52 -0.57
C ALA A 53 -2.97 -27.11 -0.62
N LEU A 54 -3.75 -26.06 -0.31
CA LEU A 54 -3.33 -24.66 -0.34
C LEU A 54 -2.48 -24.24 0.86
N HIS A 55 -2.84 -24.61 2.09
CA HIS A 55 -2.16 -24.16 3.32
C HIS A 55 -0.63 -24.38 3.31
N PRO A 56 -0.09 -25.53 2.85
CA PRO A 56 1.35 -25.69 2.70
C PRO A 56 1.97 -24.68 1.73
N LEU A 57 1.29 -24.33 0.64
CA LEU A 57 1.75 -23.36 -0.37
C LEU A 57 1.67 -21.93 0.19
N LEU A 58 0.54 -21.51 0.75
CA LEU A 58 0.36 -20.21 1.40
C LEU A 58 1.41 -19.96 2.49
N LEU A 59 1.69 -20.98 3.32
CA LEU A 59 2.71 -20.90 4.36
C LEU A 59 4.15 -20.82 3.82
N ARG A 60 4.41 -21.26 2.58
CA ARG A 60 5.69 -21.02 1.89
C ARG A 60 5.72 -19.64 1.24
N LEU A 61 4.67 -19.24 0.51
CA LEU A 61 4.56 -17.91 -0.12
C LEU A 61 4.75 -16.79 0.91
N HIS A 62 3.90 -16.73 1.94
CA HIS A 62 3.98 -15.74 3.02
C HIS A 62 5.35 -15.76 3.75
N PHE A 63 5.99 -16.92 3.88
CA PHE A 63 7.32 -17.03 4.51
C PHE A 63 8.47 -16.54 3.61
N TYR A 64 8.48 -16.93 2.34
CA TYR A 64 9.56 -16.57 1.42
C TYR A 64 9.42 -15.14 0.91
N ALA A 65 8.20 -14.69 0.58
CA ALA A 65 7.94 -13.28 0.28
C ALA A 65 8.23 -12.40 1.52
N GLY A 66 7.80 -12.79 2.72
CA GLY A 66 8.11 -12.06 3.96
C GLY A 66 9.61 -11.98 4.33
N ILE A 67 10.47 -12.80 3.71
CA ILE A 67 11.95 -12.65 3.77
C ILE A 67 12.47 -11.82 2.60
N LEU A 68 11.87 -11.94 1.41
CA LEU A 68 12.28 -11.19 0.21
C LEU A 68 11.98 -9.70 0.33
N VAL A 69 10.74 -9.33 0.71
CA VAL A 69 10.29 -7.93 0.76
C VAL A 69 10.28 -7.34 2.17
N GLY A 70 10.44 -8.19 3.20
CA GLY A 70 10.50 -7.77 4.59
C GLY A 70 11.52 -6.65 4.90
N PRO A 71 12.76 -6.68 4.35
CA PRO A 71 13.74 -5.61 4.57
C PRO A 71 13.25 -4.27 4.02
N PHE A 72 12.73 -4.24 2.79
CA PHE A 72 12.16 -3.04 2.19
C PHE A 72 10.98 -2.51 3.03
N LEU A 73 10.05 -3.38 3.40
CA LEU A 73 8.86 -3.02 4.19
C LEU A 73 9.20 -2.46 5.57
N VAL A 74 10.38 -2.75 6.14
CA VAL A 74 10.85 -2.10 7.38
C VAL A 74 11.37 -0.70 7.10
N VAL A 75 12.14 -0.48 6.02
CA VAL A 75 12.59 0.86 5.65
C VAL A 75 11.39 1.73 5.29
N ALA A 76 10.54 1.30 4.35
CA ALA A 76 9.36 2.05 3.93
C ALA A 76 8.39 2.37 5.09
N ALA A 77 8.16 1.44 6.02
CA ALA A 77 7.38 1.75 7.22
C ALA A 77 8.05 2.82 8.12
N THR A 78 9.38 2.81 8.22
CA THR A 78 10.15 3.74 9.05
C THR A 78 10.28 5.12 8.39
N THR A 79 10.44 5.18 7.07
CA THR A 79 10.45 6.44 6.31
C THR A 79 9.05 7.01 6.15
N GLY A 80 8.01 6.19 6.03
CA GLY A 80 6.62 6.67 6.07
C GLY A 80 6.26 7.30 7.43
N LEU A 81 6.73 6.70 8.53
CA LEU A 81 6.69 7.32 9.86
C LEU A 81 7.42 8.67 9.89
N LEU A 82 8.62 8.75 9.29
CA LEU A 82 9.39 9.99 9.23
C LEU A 82 8.72 11.04 8.31
N TYR A 83 8.07 10.62 7.23
CA TYR A 83 7.33 11.48 6.29
C TYR A 83 6.14 12.16 6.98
N THR A 84 5.44 11.47 7.90
CA THR A 84 4.40 12.11 8.74
C THR A 84 4.93 13.20 9.68
N LEU A 85 6.26 13.33 9.84
CA LEU A 85 6.92 14.40 10.57
C LEU A 85 7.60 15.44 9.66
N ALA A 86 7.67 15.20 8.33
CA ALA A 86 8.36 16.08 7.40
C ALA A 86 7.88 17.55 7.45
N PRO A 87 6.57 17.86 7.51
CA PRO A 87 6.12 19.26 7.64
C PRO A 87 6.63 19.97 8.90
N VAL A 88 6.78 19.23 10.01
CA VAL A 88 7.30 19.76 11.27
C VAL A 88 8.82 19.92 11.22
N ILE A 89 9.51 19.05 10.51
CA ILE A 89 10.96 19.14 10.27
C ILE A 89 11.27 20.33 9.37
N GLU A 90 10.55 20.48 8.25
CA GLU A 90 10.70 21.61 7.32
C GLU A 90 10.43 22.95 7.99
N ARG A 91 9.27 23.11 8.67
CA ARG A 91 8.93 24.36 9.38
C ARG A 91 9.88 24.69 10.53
N GLN A 92 10.64 23.71 11.05
CA GLN A 92 11.66 23.94 12.07
C GLN A 92 13.06 24.23 11.49
N LEU A 93 13.33 23.86 10.23
CA LEU A 93 14.61 24.06 9.56
C LEU A 93 14.64 25.30 8.65
N HIS A 94 13.49 25.63 8.05
CA HIS A 94 13.29 26.72 7.09
C HIS A 94 12.23 27.71 7.60
N ASP A 95 12.17 27.94 8.91
CA ASP A 95 11.24 28.86 9.59
C ASP A 95 11.38 30.29 9.00
N ASP A 96 12.61 30.67 8.65
CA ASP A 96 13.03 31.90 7.99
C ASP A 96 12.60 32.05 6.52
N LEU A 97 12.31 30.94 5.83
CA LEU A 97 11.76 30.94 4.47
C LEU A 97 10.24 30.76 4.45
N LEU A 98 9.70 30.02 5.40
CA LEU A 98 8.30 29.57 5.38
C LEU A 98 7.35 30.47 6.16
N VAL A 99 7.79 31.10 7.25
CA VAL A 99 6.89 31.73 8.24
C VAL A 99 7.05 33.26 8.23
N VAL A 100 5.93 33.96 8.14
CA VAL A 100 5.88 35.43 8.03
C VAL A 100 5.04 36.07 9.13
N PRO A 101 5.34 37.32 9.54
CA PRO A 101 4.45 38.09 10.41
C PRO A 101 3.17 38.47 9.65
N VAL A 102 2.01 38.05 10.15
CA VAL A 102 0.71 38.38 9.52
C VAL A 102 0.48 39.90 9.47
N GLY A 103 0.51 40.47 8.27
CA GLY A 103 0.26 41.88 8.00
C GLY A 103 -1.22 42.24 7.85
N THR A 104 -1.49 43.52 7.55
CA THR A 104 -2.86 44.06 7.47
C THR A 104 -3.45 44.12 6.05
N ALA A 105 -2.61 44.00 5.02
CA ALA A 105 -2.99 43.95 3.61
C ALA A 105 -1.97 43.08 2.87
N VAL A 106 -2.44 42.29 1.92
CA VAL A 106 -1.58 41.47 1.05
C VAL A 106 -1.18 42.31 -0.17
N GLU A 107 0.10 42.35 -0.50
CA GLU A 107 0.61 43.02 -1.69
C GLU A 107 0.15 42.29 -2.96
N PRO A 108 0.01 42.97 -4.12
CA PRO A 108 -0.39 42.34 -5.38
C PRO A 108 0.46 41.10 -5.71
N LEU A 109 -0.16 40.05 -6.23
CA LEU A 109 0.55 38.83 -6.61
C LEU A 109 1.54 39.11 -7.76
N GLY A 110 1.22 40.07 -8.62
CA GLY A 110 2.13 40.58 -9.65
C GLY A 110 3.40 41.18 -9.06
N ASP A 111 3.29 41.96 -7.99
CA ASP A 111 4.44 42.60 -7.33
C ASP A 111 5.27 41.59 -6.52
N GLN A 112 4.62 40.60 -5.87
CA GLN A 112 5.32 39.49 -5.23
C GLN A 112 6.11 38.64 -6.24
N VAL A 113 5.56 38.40 -7.42
CA VAL A 113 6.28 37.72 -8.52
C VAL A 113 7.39 38.60 -9.07
N ALA A 114 7.17 39.91 -9.25
CA ALA A 114 8.20 40.84 -9.70
C ALA A 114 9.40 40.86 -8.74
N ALA A 115 9.18 40.94 -7.43
CA ALA A 115 10.25 40.90 -6.42
C ALA A 115 11.07 39.61 -6.49
N ALA A 116 10.43 38.44 -6.61
CA ALA A 116 11.11 37.17 -6.80
C ALA A 116 11.95 37.11 -8.09
N ARG A 117 11.46 37.75 -9.17
CA ARG A 117 12.14 37.82 -10.47
C ARG A 117 13.30 38.81 -10.52
N ASP A 118 13.18 39.96 -9.85
CA ASP A 118 14.27 40.93 -9.74
C ASP A 118 15.44 40.38 -8.91
N ALA A 119 15.15 39.52 -7.94
CA ALA A 119 16.15 38.78 -7.16
C ALA A 119 16.80 37.61 -7.93
N TYR A 120 16.06 36.95 -8.83
CA TYR A 120 16.49 35.76 -9.59
C TYR A 120 16.12 35.85 -11.09
N PRO A 121 16.72 36.80 -11.84
CA PRO A 121 16.33 37.11 -13.20
C PRO A 121 16.65 36.01 -14.23
N GLU A 122 17.46 35.02 -13.86
CA GLU A 122 17.78 33.84 -14.67
C GLU A 122 16.65 32.81 -14.76
N GLY A 123 15.63 32.91 -13.88
CA GLY A 123 14.56 31.92 -13.78
C GLY A 123 13.25 32.35 -14.43
N THR A 124 12.65 31.45 -15.21
CA THR A 124 11.30 31.67 -15.77
C THR A 124 10.24 31.12 -14.81
N VAL A 125 9.17 31.89 -14.56
CA VAL A 125 8.13 31.49 -13.60
C VAL A 125 7.33 30.30 -14.13
N ALA A 126 7.43 29.17 -13.45
CA ALA A 126 6.75 27.93 -13.80
C ALA A 126 5.37 27.79 -13.13
N LYS A 127 5.24 28.22 -11.86
CA LYS A 127 3.98 28.33 -11.11
C LYS A 127 4.15 29.18 -9.85
N VAL A 128 3.06 29.67 -9.27
CA VAL A 128 3.05 30.41 -7.99
C VAL A 128 2.04 29.73 -7.05
N ILE A 129 2.49 29.38 -5.84
CA ILE A 129 1.65 28.75 -4.82
C ILE A 129 1.29 29.81 -3.77
N VAL A 130 -0.01 30.07 -3.64
CA VAL A 130 -0.59 31.03 -2.69
C VAL A 130 -0.93 30.28 -1.38
N PRO A 131 -0.46 30.76 -0.22
CA PRO A 131 -0.58 30.03 1.05
C PRO A 131 -2.01 29.99 1.60
N GLY A 132 -2.32 28.94 2.37
CA GLY A 132 -3.62 28.75 3.04
C GLY A 132 -3.62 29.03 4.55
N GLU A 133 -2.43 29.13 5.16
CA GLU A 133 -2.24 29.66 6.52
C GLU A 133 -1.69 31.09 6.37
N GLN A 134 -2.23 32.06 7.11
CA GLN A 134 -1.89 33.48 6.96
C GLN A 134 -0.45 33.81 7.39
N ASP A 135 0.15 32.98 8.23
CA ASP A 135 1.52 33.10 8.71
C ASP A 135 2.53 32.37 7.80
N LEU A 136 2.19 32.08 6.53
CA LEU A 136 3.09 31.47 5.55
C LEU A 136 3.41 32.37 4.35
N SER A 137 4.63 32.21 3.82
CA SER A 137 5.16 32.87 2.62
C SER A 137 4.42 32.46 1.32
N THR A 138 4.36 33.36 0.34
CA THR A 138 4.10 32.99 -1.06
C THR A 138 5.31 32.29 -1.66
N ARG A 139 5.07 31.29 -2.52
CA ARG A 139 6.12 30.49 -3.16
C ARG A 139 6.09 30.66 -4.68
N VAL A 140 7.05 31.42 -5.21
CA VAL A 140 7.24 31.61 -6.65
C VAL A 140 8.20 30.53 -7.15
N VAL A 141 7.72 29.61 -7.98
CA VAL A 141 8.51 28.47 -8.48
C VAL A 141 9.09 28.83 -9.84
N LEU A 142 10.42 28.85 -9.93
CA LEU A 142 11.18 29.16 -11.13
C LEU A 142 11.76 27.87 -11.77
N ALA A 143 11.64 27.77 -13.08
CA ALA A 143 12.42 26.87 -13.92
C ALA A 143 13.81 27.50 -14.18
N VAL A 144 14.87 26.73 -13.92
CA VAL A 144 16.28 27.12 -14.09
C VAL A 144 17.12 25.90 -14.47
N ASP A 145 18.18 26.09 -15.24
CA ASP A 145 19.06 25.00 -15.71
C ASP A 145 20.11 24.55 -14.67
N ASP A 146 20.26 25.25 -13.54
CA ASP A 146 21.35 25.03 -12.56
C ASP A 146 20.97 24.14 -11.36
N VAL A 147 19.78 23.56 -11.38
CA VAL A 147 19.28 22.59 -10.37
C VAL A 147 19.32 21.14 -10.92
N PRO A 148 19.23 20.11 -10.06
CA PRO A 148 19.14 18.72 -10.51
C PRO A 148 17.94 18.42 -11.42
N GLU A 149 18.05 17.41 -12.28
CA GLU A 149 16.96 16.96 -13.16
C GLU A 149 15.68 16.64 -12.35
N GLY A 150 14.56 17.26 -12.72
CA GLY A 150 13.27 17.14 -12.02
C GLY A 150 13.10 18.07 -10.80
N ALA A 151 14.12 18.85 -10.44
CA ALA A 151 14.02 19.91 -9.44
C ALA A 151 13.61 21.25 -10.06
N THR A 152 13.30 22.20 -9.19
CA THR A 152 12.96 23.60 -9.48
C THR A 152 13.60 24.50 -8.41
N ARG A 153 13.59 25.82 -8.64
CA ARG A 153 13.97 26.82 -7.65
C ARG A 153 12.71 27.48 -7.09
N THR A 154 12.31 27.15 -5.86
CA THR A 154 11.29 27.95 -5.16
C THR A 154 11.96 29.17 -4.56
N VAL A 155 11.48 30.37 -4.91
CA VAL A 155 11.71 31.62 -4.21
C VAL A 155 10.57 31.86 -3.22
N PHE A 156 10.92 32.30 -2.01
CA PHE A 156 9.97 32.56 -0.92
C PHE A 156 9.84 34.06 -0.72
N VAL A 157 8.60 34.56 -0.71
CA VAL A 157 8.27 36.00 -0.65
C VAL A 157 7.26 36.23 0.47
N ASP A 158 7.46 37.29 1.24
CA ASP A 158 6.48 37.73 2.23
C ASP A 158 5.28 38.43 1.53
N PRO A 159 4.06 37.84 1.59
CA PRO A 159 2.88 38.42 0.95
C PRO A 159 2.42 39.75 1.55
N TYR A 160 2.97 40.18 2.70
CA TYR A 160 2.59 41.41 3.39
C TYR A 160 3.56 42.58 3.21
N THR A 161 4.72 42.34 2.57
CA THR A 161 5.78 43.34 2.38
C THR A 161 6.45 43.31 1.01
N GLY A 162 6.34 42.19 0.28
CA GLY A 162 7.09 41.95 -0.95
C GLY A 162 8.56 41.55 -0.73
N ASP A 163 9.03 41.45 0.52
CA ASP A 163 10.42 41.09 0.81
C ASP A 163 10.70 39.63 0.38
N VAL A 164 11.79 39.44 -0.36
CA VAL A 164 12.29 38.11 -0.75
C VAL A 164 13.06 37.50 0.42
N LEU A 165 12.44 36.50 1.06
CA LEU A 165 12.98 35.78 2.22
C LEU A 165 14.19 34.91 1.85
N GLY A 166 14.16 34.34 0.65
CA GLY A 166 15.25 33.54 0.10
C GLY A 166 14.79 32.53 -0.93
N GLN A 167 15.55 31.45 -1.11
CA GLN A 167 15.26 30.38 -2.07
C GLN A 167 15.59 28.99 -1.53
N SER A 168 14.97 27.96 -2.12
CA SER A 168 15.35 26.56 -1.92
C SER A 168 15.16 25.75 -3.20
N THR A 169 16.00 24.73 -3.39
CA THR A 169 15.79 23.72 -4.44
C THR A 169 14.63 22.81 -4.04
N THR A 170 13.63 22.67 -4.90
CA THR A 170 12.37 21.98 -4.59
C THR A 170 11.97 20.97 -5.65
N TYR A 171 11.31 19.89 -5.22
CA TYR A 171 10.89 18.79 -6.09
C TYR A 171 9.37 18.71 -6.06
N GLY A 172 8.71 19.07 -7.16
CA GLY A 172 7.28 19.41 -7.15
C GLY A 172 7.02 20.57 -6.17
N ASN A 173 6.40 20.27 -5.03
CA ASN A 173 6.17 21.23 -3.94
C ASN A 173 7.08 21.00 -2.71
N TRP A 174 7.88 19.94 -2.70
CA TRP A 174 8.62 19.46 -1.53
C TRP A 174 9.97 20.16 -1.34
N LEU A 175 10.33 20.41 -0.08
CA LEU A 175 11.67 20.85 0.31
C LEU A 175 12.64 19.65 0.34
N PRO A 176 13.97 19.89 0.32
CA PRO A 176 14.99 18.84 0.17
C PRO A 176 14.88 17.70 1.17
N GLU A 177 14.47 17.97 2.41
CA GLU A 177 14.37 16.96 3.47
C GLU A 177 13.22 16.00 3.22
N ARG A 178 12.06 16.51 2.78
CA ARG A 178 10.89 15.68 2.47
C ARG A 178 11.13 14.85 1.21
N GLU A 179 11.78 15.42 0.20
CA GLU A 179 12.20 14.68 -1.00
C GLU A 179 13.19 13.57 -0.65
N TRP A 180 14.18 13.83 0.21
CA TRP A 180 15.10 12.80 0.67
C TRP A 180 14.39 11.66 1.41
N ILE A 181 13.35 11.98 2.21
CA ILE A 181 12.52 10.97 2.88
C ILE A 181 11.66 10.19 1.86
N GLU A 182 11.10 10.86 0.84
CA GLU A 182 10.40 10.25 -0.30
C GLU A 182 11.33 9.27 -1.02
N THR A 183 12.45 9.75 -1.56
CA THR A 183 13.37 8.94 -2.37
C THR A 183 13.92 7.74 -1.57
N LEU A 184 14.08 7.85 -0.25
CA LEU A 184 14.40 6.71 0.62
C LEU A 184 13.22 5.74 0.81
N HIS A 185 11.97 6.23 0.84
CA HIS A 185 10.74 5.44 0.89
C HIS A 185 10.43 4.72 -0.43
N SER A 186 10.58 5.40 -1.57
CA SER A 186 10.19 4.94 -2.90
C SER A 186 11.28 4.13 -3.61
N SER A 187 12.56 4.41 -3.34
CA SER A 187 13.69 3.77 -4.03
C SER A 187 14.85 3.31 -3.14
N LEU A 188 14.83 3.55 -1.83
CA LEU A 188 16.00 3.38 -0.94
C LEU A 188 17.23 4.21 -1.38
N HIS A 189 17.06 5.29 -2.16
CA HIS A 189 18.15 5.96 -2.91
C HIS A 189 18.93 5.05 -3.88
N LEU A 190 18.28 4.02 -4.44
CA LEU A 190 18.88 3.09 -5.43
C LEU A 190 18.34 3.28 -6.86
N GLY A 191 17.67 4.41 -7.13
CA GLY A 191 17.11 4.76 -8.44
C GLY A 191 16.22 3.65 -9.00
N THR A 192 16.38 3.31 -10.28
CA THR A 192 15.59 2.28 -10.98
C THR A 192 15.60 0.91 -10.27
N VAL A 193 16.73 0.49 -9.68
CA VAL A 193 16.81 -0.78 -8.93
C VAL A 193 15.99 -0.70 -7.65
N GLY A 194 15.96 0.49 -7.04
CA GLY A 194 15.08 0.86 -5.94
C GLY A 194 13.61 0.73 -6.28
N TYR A 195 13.15 1.43 -7.33
CA TYR A 195 11.76 1.41 -7.78
C TYR A 195 11.27 0.01 -8.18
N VAL A 196 12.13 -0.83 -8.77
CA VAL A 196 11.82 -2.25 -9.01
C VAL A 196 11.62 -3.03 -7.70
N TYR A 197 12.42 -2.76 -6.66
CA TYR A 197 12.28 -3.44 -5.38
C TYR A 197 11.07 -2.93 -4.57
N SER A 198 10.71 -1.64 -4.70
CA SER A 198 9.55 -1.04 -4.03
C SER A 198 8.22 -1.50 -4.63
N GLU A 199 8.04 -1.47 -5.96
CA GLU A 199 6.84 -2.02 -6.60
C GLU A 199 6.70 -3.53 -6.30
N LEU A 200 7.81 -4.27 -6.32
CA LEU A 200 7.82 -5.68 -5.91
C LEU A 200 7.36 -5.84 -4.44
N ALA A 201 7.82 -4.98 -3.54
CA ALA A 201 7.42 -5.02 -2.13
C ALA A 201 5.95 -4.67 -1.91
N ALA A 202 5.45 -3.61 -2.52
CA ALA A 202 4.05 -3.19 -2.48
C ALA A 202 3.12 -4.28 -3.06
N SER A 203 3.46 -4.81 -4.24
CA SER A 203 2.68 -5.85 -4.90
C SER A 203 2.60 -7.17 -4.11
N TRP A 204 3.65 -7.51 -3.33
CA TRP A 204 3.60 -8.65 -2.42
C TRP A 204 2.90 -8.36 -1.09
N LEU A 205 2.87 -7.10 -0.60
CA LEU A 205 2.35 -6.76 0.74
C LEU A 205 0.92 -7.24 0.95
N GLY A 206 -0.02 -6.85 0.08
CA GLY A 206 -1.43 -7.26 0.18
C GLY A 206 -1.61 -8.78 0.16
N ILE A 207 -0.86 -9.48 -0.70
CA ILE A 207 -0.90 -10.95 -0.84
C ILE A 207 -0.34 -11.65 0.40
N VAL A 208 0.74 -11.13 0.98
CA VAL A 208 1.34 -11.63 2.24
C VAL A 208 0.40 -11.41 3.42
N VAL A 209 -0.26 -10.24 3.50
CA VAL A 209 -1.25 -9.89 4.54
C VAL A 209 -2.48 -10.79 4.44
N LEU A 210 -3.14 -10.87 3.29
CA LEU A 210 -4.33 -11.69 3.07
C LEU A 210 -4.05 -13.18 3.28
N GLY A 211 -2.90 -13.68 2.80
CA GLY A 211 -2.45 -15.04 3.05
C GLY A 211 -2.16 -15.32 4.53
N GLY A 212 -1.60 -14.35 5.25
CA GLY A 212 -1.38 -14.41 6.69
C GLY A 212 -2.69 -14.46 7.48
N LEU A 213 -3.62 -13.56 7.15
CA LEU A 213 -4.96 -13.45 7.73
C LEU A 213 -5.77 -14.75 7.56
N ALA A 214 -5.80 -15.31 6.34
CA ALA A 214 -6.46 -16.59 6.07
C ALA A 214 -5.87 -17.74 6.91
N MET A 215 -4.55 -17.80 7.07
CA MET A 215 -3.89 -18.79 7.93
C MET A 215 -4.20 -18.56 9.43
N TRP A 216 -4.34 -17.31 9.87
CA TRP A 216 -4.67 -16.97 11.26
C TRP A 216 -6.12 -17.35 11.61
N ILE A 217 -7.08 -16.97 10.77
CA ILE A 217 -8.50 -17.33 10.93
C ILE A 217 -8.66 -18.84 10.90
N ALA A 218 -8.08 -19.53 9.92
CA ALA A 218 -8.15 -20.98 9.83
C ALA A 218 -7.55 -21.67 11.06
N ARG A 219 -6.49 -21.13 11.66
CA ARG A 219 -5.89 -21.63 12.92
C ARG A 219 -6.83 -21.46 14.12
N ALA A 220 -7.56 -20.34 14.23
CA ALA A 220 -8.52 -20.11 15.30
C ALA A 220 -9.74 -21.04 15.18
N VAL A 221 -10.24 -21.23 13.96
CA VAL A 221 -11.34 -22.15 13.62
C VAL A 221 -10.96 -23.61 13.89
N GLN A 222 -9.82 -24.07 13.40
CA GLN A 222 -9.31 -25.44 13.64
C GLN A 222 -9.13 -25.75 15.14
N LYS A 223 -8.76 -24.74 15.94
CA LYS A 223 -8.64 -24.86 17.40
C LYS A 223 -9.95 -24.70 18.17
N ARG A 224 -11.06 -24.32 17.50
CA ARG A 224 -12.34 -23.90 18.12
C ARG A 224 -12.15 -22.85 19.24
N ARG A 225 -11.31 -21.84 19.01
CA ARG A 225 -10.97 -20.79 20.00
C ARG A 225 -10.96 -19.40 19.36
N ALA A 226 -12.14 -18.80 19.21
CA ALA A 226 -12.30 -17.45 18.64
C ALA A 226 -11.47 -16.37 19.37
N ARG A 227 -11.33 -16.46 20.71
CA ARG A 227 -10.47 -15.57 21.52
C ARG A 227 -9.01 -15.48 21.02
N LEU A 228 -8.50 -16.51 20.33
CA LEU A 228 -7.15 -16.46 19.75
C LEU A 228 -7.02 -15.46 18.60
N LEU A 229 -8.10 -15.02 17.96
CA LEU A 229 -8.03 -14.05 16.86
C LEU A 229 -7.43 -12.72 17.34
N VAL A 230 -7.93 -12.21 18.47
CA VAL A 230 -7.66 -10.86 18.99
C VAL A 230 -6.88 -10.82 20.31
N VAL A 231 -6.77 -11.94 21.05
CA VAL A 231 -6.01 -11.99 22.32
C VAL A 231 -4.75 -12.85 22.16
N PRO A 232 -3.54 -12.30 22.36
CA PRO A 232 -2.30 -13.05 22.18
C PRO A 232 -2.09 -14.08 23.31
N GLU A 233 -1.50 -15.24 22.97
CA GLU A 233 -1.11 -16.30 23.92
C GLU A 233 0.10 -15.84 24.79
N VAL A 234 -0.07 -14.84 25.67
CA VAL A 234 1.00 -14.19 26.46
C VAL A 234 1.77 -15.16 27.38
N SER A 235 1.09 -16.17 27.92
CA SER A 235 1.66 -17.22 28.77
C SER A 235 2.41 -18.30 27.98
N ALA A 236 2.34 -18.30 26.64
CA ALA A 236 3.16 -19.20 25.83
C ALA A 236 4.63 -18.80 25.86
N ARG A 237 5.52 -19.76 25.56
CA ARG A 237 6.97 -19.55 25.49
C ARG A 237 7.50 -19.79 24.07
N GLY A 238 8.65 -19.20 23.76
CA GLY A 238 9.33 -19.32 22.47
C GLY A 238 8.43 -18.97 21.27
N ARG A 239 8.60 -19.74 20.18
CA ARG A 239 7.91 -19.49 18.90
C ARG A 239 6.39 -19.42 18.99
N ARG A 240 5.74 -20.10 19.95
CA ARG A 240 4.27 -20.04 20.10
C ARG A 240 3.80 -18.64 20.49
N ARG A 241 4.50 -17.95 21.39
CA ARG A 241 4.19 -16.55 21.76
C ARG A 241 4.45 -15.61 20.60
N THR A 242 5.60 -15.71 19.94
CA THR A 242 5.96 -14.87 18.79
C THR A 242 4.96 -15.02 17.64
N LEU A 243 4.54 -16.26 17.32
CA LEU A 243 3.47 -16.53 16.35
C LEU A 243 2.13 -15.93 16.77
N SER A 244 1.80 -15.93 18.07
CA SER A 244 0.52 -15.39 18.53
C SER A 244 0.46 -13.87 18.51
N TRP A 245 1.57 -13.18 18.80
CA TRP A 245 1.65 -11.73 18.66
C TRP A 245 1.61 -11.32 17.19
N HIS A 246 2.38 -11.99 16.32
CA HIS A 246 2.34 -11.74 14.88
C HIS A 246 0.95 -11.99 14.27
N GLY A 247 0.21 -13.00 14.76
CA GLY A 247 -1.17 -13.24 14.32
C GLY A 247 -2.16 -12.15 14.75
N VAL A 248 -2.11 -11.70 16.01
CA VAL A 248 -3.02 -10.66 16.52
C VAL A 248 -2.70 -9.29 15.90
N VAL A 249 -1.44 -8.87 15.91
CA VAL A 249 -1.02 -7.59 15.28
C VAL A 249 -1.33 -7.61 13.78
N GLY A 250 -1.15 -8.76 13.13
CA GLY A 250 -1.46 -8.95 11.71
C GLY A 250 -2.94 -8.86 11.39
N LEU A 251 -3.82 -9.32 12.30
CA LEU A 251 -5.27 -9.14 12.18
C LEU A 251 -5.67 -7.67 12.34
N LEU A 252 -5.12 -6.99 13.35
CA LEU A 252 -5.46 -5.59 13.66
C LEU A 252 -4.99 -4.62 12.57
N ALA A 253 -3.78 -4.82 12.03
CA ALA A 253 -3.23 -3.98 10.97
C ALA A 253 -3.73 -4.34 9.56
N ALA A 254 -4.40 -5.49 9.37
CA ALA A 254 -4.72 -6.03 8.04
C ALA A 254 -5.46 -5.04 7.12
N ALA A 255 -6.43 -4.29 7.64
CA ALA A 255 -7.20 -3.33 6.85
C ALA A 255 -6.31 -2.18 6.34
N GLY A 256 -5.59 -1.51 7.24
CA GLY A 256 -4.67 -0.43 6.87
C GLY A 256 -3.56 -0.90 5.92
N LEU A 257 -2.97 -2.07 6.16
CA LEU A 257 -1.94 -2.64 5.28
C LEU A 257 -2.46 -3.04 3.90
N VAL A 258 -3.75 -3.37 3.75
CA VAL A 258 -4.35 -3.62 2.43
C VAL A 258 -4.65 -2.30 1.72
N VAL A 259 -5.15 -1.27 2.42
CA VAL A 259 -5.36 0.07 1.83
C VAL A 259 -4.03 0.64 1.35
N LEU A 260 -3.00 0.66 2.20
CA LEU A 260 -1.66 1.15 1.84
C LEU A 260 -0.98 0.32 0.73
N ALA A 261 -1.26 -0.98 0.64
CA ALA A 261 -0.78 -1.80 -0.48
C ALA A 261 -1.49 -1.46 -1.79
N VAL A 262 -2.78 -1.08 -1.77
CA VAL A 262 -3.53 -0.69 -2.97
C VAL A 262 -3.11 0.71 -3.44
N THR A 263 -3.03 1.69 -2.54
CA THR A 263 -2.63 3.06 -2.89
C THR A 263 -1.14 3.17 -3.22
N GLY A 264 -0.27 2.40 -2.55
CA GLY A 264 1.14 2.29 -2.94
C GLY A 264 1.40 1.70 -4.34
N ILE A 265 0.40 1.04 -4.94
CA ILE A 265 0.50 0.50 -6.30
C ILE A 265 0.10 1.53 -7.37
N THR A 266 -0.73 2.54 -7.06
CA THR A 266 -1.17 3.51 -8.09
C THR A 266 -0.02 4.39 -8.60
N TRP A 267 0.99 4.66 -7.78
CA TRP A 267 2.20 5.41 -8.19
C TRP A 267 3.31 4.53 -8.81
N SER A 268 3.10 3.22 -8.96
CA SER A 268 4.17 2.29 -9.37
C SER A 268 4.45 2.31 -10.87
N THR A 269 5.72 2.32 -11.25
CA THR A 269 6.19 2.54 -12.64
C THR A 269 5.61 1.56 -13.66
N TRP A 270 5.35 0.30 -13.29
CA TRP A 270 4.86 -0.73 -14.22
C TRP A 270 3.43 -1.18 -13.96
N ALA A 271 2.78 -0.79 -12.87
CA ALA A 271 1.36 -1.10 -12.62
C ALA A 271 0.43 0.12 -12.55
N GLY A 272 0.92 1.31 -12.17
CA GLY A 272 0.18 2.57 -12.21
C GLY A 272 -0.50 2.83 -13.56
N PRO A 273 0.23 2.80 -14.69
CA PRO A 273 -0.36 2.96 -16.04
C PRO A 273 -1.45 1.95 -16.42
N ARG A 274 -1.55 0.81 -15.71
CA ARG A 274 -2.65 -0.15 -15.90
C ARG A 274 -3.87 0.15 -15.03
N VAL A 275 -3.73 0.89 -13.94
CA VAL A 275 -4.87 1.48 -13.22
C VAL A 275 -5.58 2.48 -14.13
N ASP A 276 -4.84 3.36 -14.81
CA ASP A 276 -5.38 4.33 -15.77
C ASP A 276 -6.06 3.63 -16.95
N THR A 277 -5.46 2.53 -17.44
CA THR A 277 -6.07 1.67 -18.47
C THR A 277 -7.41 1.08 -18.03
N ILE A 278 -7.58 0.75 -16.73
CA ILE A 278 -8.87 0.33 -16.18
C ILE A 278 -9.84 1.51 -16.07
N GLN A 279 -9.39 2.68 -15.61
CA GLN A 279 -10.24 3.88 -15.48
C GLN A 279 -10.82 4.29 -16.85
N ARG A 280 -9.99 4.25 -17.90
CA ARG A 280 -10.37 4.42 -19.32
C ARG A 280 -11.41 3.40 -19.78
N ALA A 281 -11.14 2.10 -19.54
CA ALA A 281 -12.01 1.01 -19.98
C ALA A 281 -13.39 0.98 -19.27
N VAL A 282 -13.58 1.79 -18.23
CA VAL A 282 -14.83 1.92 -17.47
C VAL A 282 -15.43 3.35 -17.59
N SER A 283 -14.83 4.24 -18.41
CA SER A 283 -15.25 5.64 -18.59
C SER A 283 -15.32 6.43 -17.27
N THR A 284 -14.23 6.40 -16.50
CA THR A 284 -14.14 7.00 -15.15
C THR A 284 -12.95 7.95 -14.94
N GLU A 285 -12.29 8.39 -16.01
CA GLU A 285 -11.34 9.51 -15.96
C GLU A 285 -12.04 10.80 -15.49
N ALA A 286 -11.31 11.74 -14.88
CA ALA A 286 -11.87 13.05 -14.56
C ALA A 286 -12.13 13.84 -15.87
N PRO A 287 -13.00 14.87 -15.84
CA PRO A 287 -13.00 15.87 -16.90
C PRO A 287 -11.61 16.50 -16.98
N VAL A 288 -11.11 16.68 -18.20
CA VAL A 288 -9.88 17.43 -18.47
C VAL A 288 -10.29 18.88 -18.66
N LEU A 289 -9.60 19.78 -17.97
CA LEU A 289 -9.79 21.22 -18.11
C LEU A 289 -9.39 21.65 -19.54
N ASP A 290 -10.28 22.35 -20.25
CA ASP A 290 -9.93 22.97 -21.53
C ASP A 290 -9.31 24.35 -21.29
N THR A 291 -8.15 24.59 -21.89
CA THR A 291 -7.45 25.88 -21.84
C THR A 291 -7.43 26.59 -23.19
N SER A 292 -8.02 26.02 -24.26
CA SER A 292 -7.96 26.61 -25.60
C SER A 292 -8.83 27.87 -25.73
N LEU A 293 -8.20 29.05 -25.85
CA LEU A 293 -8.89 30.32 -26.14
C LEU A 293 -9.34 30.42 -27.60
N ASP A 294 -8.52 29.93 -28.54
CA ASP A 294 -8.77 30.02 -30.00
C ASP A 294 -9.77 28.97 -30.54
N GLY A 295 -10.44 28.21 -29.67
CA GLY A 295 -11.35 27.12 -30.04
C GLY A 295 -10.68 25.96 -30.81
N SER A 296 -9.35 25.80 -30.69
CA SER A 296 -8.53 24.87 -31.47
C SER A 296 -8.55 23.41 -30.96
N GLY A 297 -9.57 23.07 -30.17
CA GLY A 297 -9.71 21.76 -29.51
C GLY A 297 -8.95 21.69 -28.17
N PRO A 298 -9.17 20.63 -27.38
CA PRO A 298 -8.74 20.59 -25.99
C PRO A 298 -7.22 20.57 -25.85
N ALA A 299 -6.66 21.70 -25.44
CA ALA A 299 -5.26 21.85 -25.05
C ALA A 299 -5.04 21.34 -23.61
N GLY A 300 -5.21 20.02 -23.42
CA GLY A 300 -5.28 19.40 -22.09
C GLY A 300 -3.98 19.52 -21.27
N GLY A 301 -3.88 20.58 -20.47
CA GLY A 301 -2.80 20.82 -19.51
C GLY A 301 -3.18 20.45 -18.08
N GLY A 302 -2.23 19.92 -17.30
CA GLY A 302 -2.33 19.80 -15.83
C GLY A 302 -3.29 18.75 -15.23
N GLY A 303 -4.17 18.13 -16.04
CA GLY A 303 -5.13 17.14 -15.57
C GLY A 303 -4.50 15.82 -15.09
N HIS A 304 -4.32 15.68 -13.77
CA HIS A 304 -3.79 14.54 -12.99
C HIS A 304 -2.26 14.45 -12.77
N GLY A 305 -1.82 14.88 -11.58
CA GLY A 305 -0.71 14.23 -10.87
C GLY A 305 0.48 15.12 -10.51
N ASP A 306 0.42 15.80 -9.36
CA ASP A 306 1.55 16.51 -8.73
C ASP A 306 2.54 15.51 -8.05
N HIS A 307 2.95 14.51 -8.84
CA HIS A 307 3.78 13.35 -8.48
C HIS A 307 4.82 13.00 -9.55
N GLY A 308 4.94 13.83 -10.59
CA GLY A 308 6.01 13.75 -11.58
C GLY A 308 6.41 15.17 -11.96
N GLY A 309 7.71 15.47 -11.94
CA GLY A 309 8.26 16.77 -12.30
C GLY A 309 8.12 17.06 -13.79
N GLY A 310 6.92 17.45 -14.23
CA GLY A 310 6.69 18.06 -15.52
C GLY A 310 7.23 19.48 -15.52
N GLY A 311 8.54 19.63 -15.73
CA GLY A 311 9.15 20.94 -15.99
C GLY A 311 8.62 21.49 -17.31
N GLY A 312 7.61 22.36 -17.24
CA GLY A 312 7.19 23.13 -18.41
C GLY A 312 8.31 24.09 -18.82
N GLU A 313 8.62 24.14 -20.11
CA GLU A 313 9.42 25.23 -20.67
C GLU A 313 8.64 26.53 -20.43
N GLY A 314 9.11 27.35 -19.49
CA GLY A 314 8.41 28.57 -19.11
C GLY A 314 8.35 29.55 -20.29
N LEU A 315 7.18 30.14 -20.54
CA LEU A 315 7.04 31.16 -21.58
C LEU A 315 7.90 32.39 -21.29
N SER A 316 8.50 32.94 -22.34
CA SER A 316 9.30 34.17 -22.22
C SER A 316 8.45 35.35 -21.74
N ASP A 317 9.10 36.30 -21.06
CA ASP A 317 8.50 37.46 -20.38
C ASP A 317 7.51 38.27 -21.22
N GLU A 318 7.76 38.33 -22.53
CA GLU A 318 6.89 38.99 -23.50
C GLU A 318 5.47 38.38 -23.51
N HIS A 319 5.31 37.07 -23.23
CA HIS A 319 4.01 36.41 -23.09
C HIS A 319 3.30 36.78 -21.79
N LEU A 320 4.04 36.90 -20.68
CA LEU A 320 3.48 37.34 -19.39
C LEU A 320 2.98 38.79 -19.46
N ALA A 321 3.59 39.62 -20.32
CA ALA A 321 3.15 40.99 -20.58
C ALA A 321 1.97 41.11 -21.56
N HIS A 322 1.71 40.10 -22.41
CA HIS A 322 0.65 40.14 -23.42
C HIS A 322 -0.70 39.65 -22.89
N GLY A 323 -1.30 40.47 -22.01
CA GLY A 323 -2.74 40.45 -21.71
C GLY A 323 -3.08 40.27 -20.24
N GLY A 324 -2.38 39.37 -19.53
CA GLY A 324 -2.75 38.97 -18.17
C GLY A 324 -1.96 39.63 -17.05
N SER A 325 -2.64 40.02 -15.96
CA SER A 325 -1.99 40.22 -14.65
C SER A 325 -2.17 39.00 -13.76
N TRP A 326 -1.14 38.69 -12.96
CA TRP A 326 -1.21 37.68 -11.90
C TRP A 326 -2.37 37.95 -10.94
N ASP A 327 -2.62 39.24 -10.67
CA ASP A 327 -3.67 39.74 -9.79
C ASP A 327 -5.06 39.42 -10.35
N GLY A 328 -5.31 39.67 -11.64
CA GLY A 328 -6.59 39.36 -12.27
C GLY A 328 -6.92 37.88 -12.28
N VAL A 329 -5.91 37.01 -12.42
CA VAL A 329 -6.08 35.55 -12.34
C VAL A 329 -6.32 35.08 -10.90
N ASN A 330 -5.67 35.70 -9.91
CA ASN A 330 -5.85 35.41 -8.49
C ASN A 330 -7.22 35.92 -7.96
N ASP A 331 -7.65 37.10 -8.41
CA ASP A 331 -8.97 37.66 -8.15
C ASP A 331 -10.05 36.81 -8.81
N ALA A 332 -9.84 36.31 -10.05
CA ALA A 332 -10.76 35.39 -10.70
C ALA A 332 -10.96 34.08 -9.90
N ALA A 333 -9.90 33.54 -9.29
CA ALA A 333 -10.01 32.39 -8.38
C ALA A 333 -10.85 32.70 -7.13
N THR A 334 -10.64 33.89 -6.55
CA THR A 334 -11.40 34.38 -5.38
C THR A 334 -12.88 34.60 -5.73
N VAL A 335 -13.17 35.20 -6.90
CA VAL A 335 -14.54 35.45 -7.41
C VAL A 335 -15.24 34.16 -7.81
N ALA A 336 -14.50 33.17 -8.33
CA ALA A 336 -14.99 31.82 -8.58
C ALA A 336 -15.19 31.00 -7.29
N GLY A 337 -14.77 31.51 -6.13
CA GLY A 337 -14.97 30.85 -4.83
C GLY A 337 -14.15 29.57 -4.64
N LEU A 338 -12.89 29.58 -5.07
CA LEU A 338 -11.92 28.53 -4.71
C LEU A 338 -11.47 28.70 -3.25
N ASP A 339 -11.10 27.60 -2.60
CA ASP A 339 -10.48 27.58 -1.27
C ASP A 339 -8.94 27.57 -1.35
N LEU A 340 -8.28 28.34 -0.49
CA LEU A 340 -6.83 28.34 -0.34
C LEU A 340 -6.32 27.07 0.40
N PRO A 341 -5.08 26.60 0.16
CA PRO A 341 -4.09 27.13 -0.77
C PRO A 341 -4.38 26.76 -2.22
N TRP A 342 -4.07 27.63 -3.18
CA TRP A 342 -4.13 27.34 -4.62
C TRP A 342 -2.81 27.61 -5.33
N THR A 343 -2.66 27.01 -6.51
CA THR A 343 -1.52 27.20 -7.41
C THR A 343 -1.98 27.89 -8.68
N VAL A 344 -1.44 29.07 -8.96
CA VAL A 344 -1.59 29.79 -10.22
C VAL A 344 -0.48 29.35 -11.17
N THR A 345 -0.84 28.89 -12.37
CA THR A 345 0.11 28.40 -13.38
C THR A 345 -0.12 29.15 -14.70
N PRO A 346 0.92 29.76 -15.29
CA PRO A 346 0.83 30.41 -16.61
C PRO A 346 0.54 29.38 -17.71
N PRO A 347 0.00 29.82 -18.87
CA PRO A 347 -0.21 28.96 -20.02
C PRO A 347 1.10 28.36 -20.56
N ALA A 348 1.01 27.20 -21.22
CA ALA A 348 2.17 26.53 -21.83
C ALA A 348 2.43 26.98 -23.28
N ALA A 349 1.50 27.73 -23.90
CA ALA A 349 1.63 28.29 -25.24
C ALA A 349 0.76 29.55 -25.41
N MET A 350 1.02 30.34 -26.47
CA MET A 350 0.05 31.33 -26.95
C MET A 350 -1.31 30.67 -27.28
N GLY A 351 -2.40 31.41 -27.11
CA GLY A 351 -3.76 30.92 -27.35
C GLY A 351 -4.32 30.01 -26.24
N GLN A 352 -3.62 29.92 -25.09
CA GLN A 352 -4.05 29.16 -23.92
C GLN A 352 -4.40 30.06 -22.73
N ALA A 353 -5.40 29.63 -21.96
CA ALA A 353 -5.77 30.17 -20.68
C ALA A 353 -4.73 29.86 -19.59
N TRP A 354 -4.67 30.73 -18.59
CA TRP A 354 -4.01 30.46 -17.32
C TRP A 354 -4.81 29.40 -16.54
N THR A 355 -4.18 28.72 -15.59
CA THR A 355 -4.90 27.77 -14.73
C THR A 355 -4.71 28.11 -13.25
N VAL A 356 -5.79 27.97 -12.48
CA VAL A 356 -5.72 28.01 -11.01
C VAL A 356 -6.31 26.72 -10.47
N ALA A 357 -5.50 25.98 -9.72
CA ALA A 357 -5.86 24.72 -9.10
C ALA A 357 -5.80 24.83 -7.58
N GLU A 358 -6.87 24.48 -6.89
CA GLU A 358 -6.81 24.29 -5.44
C GLU A 358 -5.86 23.15 -5.08
N SER A 359 -5.17 23.30 -3.95
CA SER A 359 -4.19 22.35 -3.43
C SER A 359 -4.49 21.93 -1.99
N ALA A 360 -5.75 22.04 -1.58
CA ALA A 360 -6.26 21.68 -0.26
C ALA A 360 -6.19 20.17 0.01
N THR A 361 -5.09 19.71 0.62
CA THR A 361 -4.82 18.28 0.89
C THR A 361 -5.58 17.70 2.10
N SER A 362 -6.26 18.53 2.90
CA SER A 362 -7.03 18.13 4.10
C SER A 362 -8.55 18.11 3.83
N TRP A 363 -9.34 17.43 4.67
CA TRP A 363 -10.79 17.30 4.42
C TRP A 363 -11.56 18.56 4.93
N PRO A 364 -12.48 19.16 4.15
CA PRO A 364 -12.95 18.72 2.83
C PRO A 364 -11.99 19.14 1.71
N ALA A 365 -11.37 18.14 1.08
CA ALA A 365 -10.43 18.36 0.00
C ALA A 365 -11.27 18.55 -1.28
N ALA A 366 -11.55 19.80 -1.64
CA ALA A 366 -12.19 20.14 -2.91
C ALA A 366 -11.23 19.76 -4.06
N ASN A 367 -10.20 20.54 -4.37
CA ASN A 367 -9.35 20.32 -5.56
C ASN A 367 -10.15 20.61 -6.85
N ASP A 368 -10.94 21.67 -6.80
CA ASP A 368 -11.55 22.32 -7.95
C ASP A 368 -10.45 23.03 -8.77
N THR A 369 -10.72 23.29 -10.04
CA THR A 369 -9.73 23.87 -10.96
C THR A 369 -10.42 24.70 -12.02
N ILE A 370 -9.88 25.89 -12.32
CA ILE A 370 -10.41 26.81 -13.33
C ILE A 370 -9.35 27.14 -14.38
N ALA A 371 -9.81 27.37 -15.60
CA ALA A 371 -9.07 28.01 -16.68
C ALA A 371 -9.52 29.48 -16.78
N VAL A 372 -8.57 30.41 -16.86
CA VAL A 372 -8.84 31.85 -16.88
C VAL A 372 -8.19 32.49 -18.11
N ASP A 373 -8.99 33.15 -18.94
CA ASP A 373 -8.46 34.12 -19.90
C ASP A 373 -8.01 35.36 -19.13
N ALA A 374 -6.71 35.47 -18.89
CA ALA A 374 -6.16 36.58 -18.13
C ALA A 374 -6.30 37.94 -18.85
N SER A 375 -6.59 37.97 -20.16
CA SER A 375 -6.81 39.23 -20.89
C SER A 375 -8.19 39.86 -20.64
N THR A 376 -9.14 39.07 -20.13
CA THR A 376 -10.51 39.48 -19.79
C THR A 376 -10.84 39.29 -18.31
N GLY A 377 -10.13 38.40 -17.62
CA GLY A 377 -10.49 37.88 -16.30
C GLY A 377 -11.60 36.83 -16.33
N GLU A 378 -12.03 36.36 -17.51
CA GLU A 378 -13.13 35.41 -17.66
C GLU A 378 -12.68 33.97 -17.37
N VAL A 379 -13.47 33.25 -16.58
CA VAL A 379 -13.28 31.81 -16.35
C VAL A 379 -13.85 31.04 -17.55
N VAL A 380 -12.97 30.54 -18.41
CA VAL A 380 -13.34 29.90 -19.69
C VAL A 380 -13.72 28.42 -19.54
N ASP A 381 -13.19 27.73 -18.52
CA ASP A 381 -13.61 26.37 -18.14
C ASP A 381 -13.40 26.14 -16.62
N ARG A 382 -14.12 25.15 -16.06
CA ARG A 382 -14.06 24.76 -14.65
C ARG A 382 -14.31 23.27 -14.46
N VAL A 383 -13.44 22.59 -13.70
CA VAL A 383 -13.58 21.17 -13.35
C VAL A 383 -13.68 20.98 -11.84
N ASP A 384 -14.91 20.96 -11.33
CA ASP A 384 -15.19 20.69 -9.92
C ASP A 384 -14.90 19.25 -9.53
N PHE A 385 -14.25 19.05 -8.39
CA PHE A 385 -14.14 17.77 -7.72
C PHE A 385 -15.49 17.22 -7.32
N ALA A 386 -16.49 18.07 -7.08
CA ALA A 386 -17.88 17.64 -6.91
C ALA A 386 -18.36 16.73 -8.05
N ASP A 387 -17.91 16.95 -9.30
CA ASP A 387 -18.35 16.22 -10.49
C ASP A 387 -17.37 15.14 -10.99
N LYS A 388 -16.10 15.16 -10.55
CA LYS A 388 -15.11 14.10 -10.90
C LYS A 388 -15.65 12.68 -10.56
N PRO A 389 -15.52 11.64 -11.42
CA PRO A 389 -16.09 10.32 -11.15
C PRO A 389 -15.55 9.64 -9.89
N LEU A 390 -16.31 8.67 -9.36
CA LEU A 390 -16.00 8.02 -8.08
C LEU A 390 -14.60 7.35 -8.05
N MET A 391 -14.10 6.81 -9.16
CA MET A 391 -12.75 6.22 -9.20
C MET A 391 -11.64 7.28 -9.12
N SER A 392 -11.83 8.43 -9.78
CA SER A 392 -10.93 9.58 -9.62
C SER A 392 -10.92 10.07 -8.16
N LYS A 393 -12.11 10.27 -7.55
CA LYS A 393 -12.26 10.64 -6.13
C LYS A 393 -11.56 9.65 -5.19
N LEU A 394 -11.79 8.34 -5.38
CA LEU A 394 -11.17 7.29 -4.58
C LEU A 394 -9.64 7.24 -4.75
N THR A 395 -9.13 7.61 -5.92
CA THR A 395 -7.69 7.73 -6.17
C THR A 395 -7.11 8.93 -5.41
N THR A 396 -7.69 10.12 -5.55
CA THR A 396 -7.28 11.34 -4.83
C THR A 396 -7.35 11.18 -3.31
N TRP A 397 -8.47 10.66 -2.78
CA TRP A 397 -8.59 10.36 -1.35
C TRP A 397 -7.63 9.26 -0.91
N GLY A 398 -7.35 8.25 -1.76
CA GLY A 398 -6.35 7.22 -1.50
C GLY A 398 -4.92 7.76 -1.38
N ILE A 399 -4.58 8.71 -2.24
CA ILE A 399 -3.33 9.48 -2.24
C ILE A 399 -3.19 10.27 -0.93
N TYR A 400 -4.13 11.18 -0.63
CA TYR A 400 -4.07 11.98 0.61
C TYR A 400 -4.19 11.14 1.88
N PHE A 401 -4.87 9.98 1.82
CA PHE A 401 -4.91 9.03 2.93
C PHE A 401 -3.54 8.40 3.17
N HIS A 402 -2.84 7.95 2.13
CA HIS A 402 -1.51 7.33 2.25
C HIS A 402 -0.44 8.36 2.69
N LEU A 403 -0.51 9.59 2.18
CA LEU A 403 0.40 10.68 2.55
C LEU A 403 0.13 11.29 3.95
N GLY A 404 -0.97 10.90 4.60
CA GLY A 404 -1.32 11.36 5.96
C GLY A 404 -2.13 12.67 6.02
N MET A 405 -2.39 13.30 4.88
CA MET A 405 -3.03 14.62 4.78
C MET A 405 -4.56 14.55 5.00
N LEU A 406 -5.22 13.54 4.44
CA LEU A 406 -6.67 13.35 4.56
C LEU A 406 -7.05 13.16 6.04
N PHE A 407 -8.04 13.90 6.54
CA PHE A 407 -8.47 13.91 7.96
C PHE A 407 -7.38 14.33 8.99
N GLY A 408 -6.24 14.88 8.54
CA GLY A 408 -5.19 15.44 9.39
C GLY A 408 -4.68 14.47 10.47
N THR A 409 -4.51 14.98 11.70
CA THR A 409 -3.87 14.27 12.83
C THR A 409 -4.47 12.89 13.13
N VAL A 410 -5.76 12.67 12.88
CA VAL A 410 -6.41 11.36 13.07
C VAL A 410 -5.81 10.30 12.13
N ASN A 411 -5.53 10.69 10.89
CA ASN A 411 -4.90 9.82 9.90
C ASN A 411 -3.40 9.68 10.16
N LEU A 412 -2.68 10.75 10.50
CA LEU A 412 -1.26 10.66 10.90
C LEU A 412 -1.05 9.64 12.04
N VAL A 413 -1.90 9.66 13.06
CA VAL A 413 -1.88 8.68 14.16
C VAL A 413 -2.24 7.25 13.68
N PHE A 414 -3.23 7.11 12.78
CA PHE A 414 -3.58 5.81 12.19
C PHE A 414 -2.42 5.22 11.38
N LEU A 415 -1.80 5.99 10.49
CA LEU A 415 -0.63 5.58 9.70
C LEU A 415 0.53 5.20 10.60
N ALA A 416 0.85 6.02 11.59
CA ALA A 416 1.93 5.74 12.54
C ALA A 416 1.72 4.42 13.29
N LEU A 417 0.49 4.09 13.68
CA LEU A 417 0.13 2.81 14.29
C LEU A 417 0.25 1.63 13.31
N VAL A 418 -0.19 1.79 12.05
CA VAL A 418 -0.11 0.74 11.01
C VAL A 418 1.33 0.47 10.58
N ALA A 419 2.14 1.51 10.39
CA ALA A 419 3.56 1.42 10.09
C ALA A 419 4.34 0.78 11.24
N SER A 420 4.10 1.20 12.48
CA SER A 420 4.66 0.57 13.69
C SER A 420 4.27 -0.91 13.78
N ALA A 421 3.03 -1.25 13.46
CA ALA A 421 2.57 -2.64 13.40
C ALA A 421 3.28 -3.44 12.29
N LEU A 422 3.56 -2.84 11.12
CA LEU A 422 4.32 -3.49 10.04
C LEU A 422 5.76 -3.81 10.45
N VAL A 423 6.48 -2.86 11.05
CA VAL A 423 7.83 -3.09 11.61
C VAL A 423 7.80 -4.22 12.64
N VAL A 424 6.85 -4.18 13.58
CA VAL A 424 6.65 -5.26 14.57
C VAL A 424 6.35 -6.60 13.89
N LEU A 425 5.54 -6.63 12.83
CA LEU A 425 5.20 -7.87 12.11
C LEU A 425 6.41 -8.49 11.42
N VAL A 426 7.22 -7.71 10.71
CA VAL A 426 8.45 -8.19 10.07
C VAL A 426 9.46 -8.65 11.13
N VAL A 427 9.69 -7.88 12.18
CA VAL A 427 10.60 -8.25 13.29
C VAL A 427 10.14 -9.53 13.97
N LEU A 428 8.84 -9.73 14.21
CA LEU A 428 8.30 -10.99 14.73
C LEU A 428 8.41 -12.14 13.72
N GLY A 429 8.34 -11.87 12.41
CA GLY A 429 8.59 -12.82 11.33
C GLY A 429 10.04 -13.32 11.32
N TYR A 430 11.01 -12.40 11.29
CA TYR A 430 12.45 -12.71 11.38
C TYR A 430 12.81 -13.38 12.71
N ARG A 431 12.20 -12.97 13.83
CA ARG A 431 12.33 -13.65 15.12
C ARG A 431 11.78 -15.07 15.07
N MET A 432 10.65 -15.32 14.40
CA MET A 432 10.11 -16.67 14.17
C MET A 432 10.98 -17.52 13.23
N TRP A 433 11.77 -16.91 12.35
CA TRP A 433 12.77 -17.60 11.53
C TRP A 433 14.00 -17.96 12.39
N TRP A 434 14.57 -17.01 13.13
CA TRP A 434 15.71 -17.22 14.05
C TRP A 434 15.43 -18.24 15.16
N GLN A 435 14.18 -18.32 15.64
CA GLN A 435 13.69 -19.33 16.60
C GLN A 435 13.55 -20.74 16.01
N ARG A 436 13.65 -20.93 14.69
CA ARG A 436 13.64 -22.26 14.04
C ARG A 436 15.05 -22.82 13.80
N ARG A 437 16.12 -22.07 14.10
CA ARG A 437 17.49 -22.53 13.84
C ARG A 437 17.77 -23.85 14.58
N PRO A 438 18.49 -24.82 13.97
CA PRO A 438 18.82 -26.06 14.66
C PRO A 438 19.77 -25.80 15.84
N THR A 439 19.25 -25.79 17.07
CA THR A 439 20.05 -25.57 18.29
C THR A 439 20.76 -26.82 18.79
N ARG A 440 20.55 -27.97 18.15
CA ARG A 440 21.08 -29.30 18.55
C ARG A 440 21.39 -30.22 17.36
N ALA A 441 21.65 -29.69 16.16
CA ALA A 441 22.01 -30.49 14.99
C ALA A 441 23.47 -30.25 14.59
N THR A 442 24.24 -31.33 14.43
CA THR A 442 25.66 -31.35 14.06
C THR A 442 25.87 -31.10 12.55
N GLY A 443 25.21 -30.09 11.99
CA GLY A 443 25.39 -29.72 10.59
C GLY A 443 24.47 -28.59 10.13
N TRP A 444 24.96 -27.81 9.17
CA TRP A 444 24.32 -26.61 8.62
C TRP A 444 23.19 -26.93 7.62
N LYS A 445 22.30 -27.86 7.99
CA LYS A 445 21.16 -28.32 7.18
C LYS A 445 19.85 -27.78 7.77
N PRO A 446 19.30 -26.65 7.25
CA PRO A 446 17.99 -26.19 7.68
C PRO A 446 16.93 -27.25 7.36
N GLY A 447 16.14 -27.64 8.36
CA GLY A 447 15.11 -28.66 8.22
C GLY A 447 14.06 -28.30 7.16
N PRO A 448 13.42 -29.29 6.50
CA PRO A 448 12.60 -29.07 5.31
C PRO A 448 11.49 -28.03 5.54
N PHE A 449 11.58 -26.93 4.77
CA PHE A 449 10.71 -25.74 4.81
C PHE A 449 9.26 -26.02 4.38
N VAL A 450 8.51 -26.76 5.20
CA VAL A 450 7.14 -27.24 4.93
C VAL A 450 7.11 -28.28 3.78
N ARG A 451 6.10 -29.16 3.80
CA ARG A 451 5.98 -30.28 2.86
C ARG A 451 5.67 -29.76 1.44
N ARG A 452 6.68 -29.76 0.56
CA ARG A 452 6.57 -29.39 -0.86
C ARG A 452 5.68 -30.36 -1.66
N GLY A 453 5.21 -29.92 -2.83
CA GLY A 453 4.44 -30.75 -3.75
C GLY A 453 2.95 -30.89 -3.40
N GLY A 454 2.37 -29.93 -2.69
CA GLY A 454 0.91 -29.84 -2.48
C GLY A 454 0.14 -29.65 -3.80
N LEU A 455 0.61 -28.72 -4.64
CA LEU A 455 0.12 -28.48 -6.02
C LEU A 455 0.09 -29.77 -6.86
N ALA A 456 1.17 -30.56 -6.80
CA ALA A 456 1.26 -31.85 -7.52
C ALA A 456 0.33 -32.95 -6.97
N LYS A 457 -0.52 -32.63 -5.97
CA LYS A 457 -1.59 -33.47 -5.43
C LYS A 457 -2.92 -32.70 -5.29
N ALA A 458 -3.02 -31.51 -5.88
CA ALA A 458 -4.25 -30.74 -5.98
C ALA A 458 -5.12 -31.25 -7.15
N PRO A 459 -6.45 -31.05 -7.12
CA PRO A 459 -7.28 -31.32 -8.29
C PRO A 459 -6.92 -30.37 -9.43
N ARG A 460 -6.99 -30.84 -10.69
CA ARG A 460 -6.53 -30.08 -11.87
C ARG A 460 -7.20 -28.70 -12.00
N TRP A 461 -8.49 -28.58 -11.68
CA TRP A 461 -9.20 -27.29 -11.70
C TRP A 461 -8.57 -26.25 -10.76
N LEU A 462 -8.08 -26.66 -9.59
CA LEU A 462 -7.45 -25.75 -8.62
C LEU A 462 -6.09 -25.28 -9.12
N VAL A 463 -5.35 -26.14 -9.83
CA VAL A 463 -4.11 -25.75 -10.50
C VAL A 463 -4.39 -24.78 -11.65
N ALA A 464 -5.46 -25.01 -12.44
CA ALA A 464 -5.89 -24.11 -13.50
C ALA A 464 -6.33 -22.73 -12.96
N VAL A 465 -7.09 -22.68 -11.86
CA VAL A 465 -7.46 -21.43 -11.18
C VAL A 465 -6.23 -20.68 -10.67
N ILE A 466 -5.27 -21.38 -10.03
CA ILE A 466 -4.02 -20.75 -9.57
C ILE A 466 -3.22 -20.21 -10.76
N ALA A 467 -3.15 -20.95 -11.87
CA ALA A 467 -2.48 -20.50 -13.09
C ALA A 467 -3.17 -19.28 -13.71
N GLY A 468 -4.51 -19.28 -13.83
CA GLY A 468 -5.29 -18.15 -14.32
C GLY A 468 -5.11 -16.90 -13.46
N VAL A 469 -5.20 -17.03 -12.13
CA VAL A 469 -4.92 -15.93 -11.20
C VAL A 469 -3.47 -15.45 -11.33
N THR A 470 -2.49 -16.34 -11.48
CA THR A 470 -1.08 -15.97 -11.72
C THR A 470 -0.90 -15.22 -13.03
N LEU A 471 -1.61 -15.59 -14.11
CA LEU A 471 -1.53 -14.91 -15.41
C LEU A 471 -2.21 -13.54 -15.38
N VAL A 472 -3.41 -13.43 -14.79
CA VAL A 472 -4.11 -12.15 -14.62
C VAL A 472 -3.31 -11.19 -13.74
N THR A 473 -2.75 -11.69 -12.62
CA THR A 473 -1.89 -10.86 -11.77
C THR A 473 -0.53 -10.57 -12.39
N ALA A 474 0.01 -11.40 -13.28
CA ALA A 474 1.19 -11.06 -14.08
C ALA A 474 0.91 -10.02 -15.17
N TRP A 475 -0.33 -9.96 -15.67
CA TRP A 475 -0.75 -8.90 -16.59
C TRP A 475 -0.88 -7.55 -15.86
N TYR A 476 -1.55 -7.51 -14.71
CA TYR A 476 -1.75 -6.25 -13.97
C TYR A 476 -0.54 -5.82 -13.13
N LEU A 477 0.13 -6.74 -12.43
CA LEU A 477 1.26 -6.52 -11.51
C LEU A 477 2.48 -7.36 -11.95
N PRO A 478 3.28 -6.92 -12.94
CA PRO A 478 4.29 -7.76 -13.60
C PRO A 478 5.33 -8.31 -12.64
N LEU A 479 5.86 -7.47 -11.75
CA LEU A 479 6.90 -7.87 -10.79
C LEU A 479 6.40 -8.93 -9.80
N PHE A 480 5.14 -8.83 -9.35
CA PHE A 480 4.50 -9.90 -8.56
C PHE A 480 4.30 -11.17 -9.38
N GLY A 481 3.72 -11.08 -10.58
CA GLY A 481 3.41 -12.26 -11.38
C GLY A 481 4.65 -13.03 -11.84
N ILE A 482 5.71 -12.33 -12.26
CA ILE A 482 7.00 -12.91 -12.65
C ILE A 482 7.67 -13.59 -11.44
N SER A 483 7.72 -12.92 -10.28
CA SER A 483 8.33 -13.50 -9.07
C SER A 483 7.51 -14.65 -8.48
N LEU A 484 6.17 -14.60 -8.57
CA LEU A 484 5.27 -15.72 -8.24
C LEU A 484 5.48 -16.90 -9.19
N ALA A 485 5.56 -16.67 -10.50
CA ALA A 485 5.82 -17.72 -11.49
C ALA A 485 7.17 -18.40 -11.24
N ALA A 486 8.24 -17.61 -11.04
CA ALA A 486 9.57 -18.12 -10.68
C ALA A 486 9.53 -18.95 -9.39
N PHE A 487 8.85 -18.46 -8.34
CA PHE A 487 8.66 -19.20 -7.10
C PHE A 487 7.92 -20.53 -7.31
N LEU A 488 6.84 -20.55 -8.09
CA LEU A 488 6.05 -21.74 -8.39
C LEU A 488 6.87 -22.78 -9.16
N VAL A 489 7.64 -22.36 -10.18
CA VAL A 489 8.57 -23.22 -10.93
C VAL A 489 9.60 -23.85 -9.97
N VAL A 490 10.24 -23.06 -9.11
CA VAL A 490 11.23 -23.54 -8.13
C VAL A 490 10.60 -24.53 -7.14
N ASP A 491 9.41 -24.26 -6.59
CA ASP A 491 8.76 -25.18 -5.64
C ASP A 491 8.33 -26.50 -6.30
N VAL A 492 7.85 -26.45 -7.54
CA VAL A 492 7.49 -27.65 -8.33
C VAL A 492 8.74 -28.48 -8.66
N VAL A 493 9.81 -27.87 -9.15
CA VAL A 493 11.08 -28.55 -9.49
C VAL A 493 11.73 -29.16 -8.25
N LEU A 494 11.85 -28.41 -7.15
CA LEU A 494 12.40 -28.93 -5.90
C LEU A 494 11.48 -29.99 -5.28
N GLY A 495 10.16 -29.83 -5.39
CA GLY A 495 9.18 -30.85 -5.00
C GLY A 495 9.30 -32.13 -5.82
N ALA A 496 9.60 -32.06 -7.11
CA ALA A 496 9.83 -33.21 -7.98
C ALA A 496 11.16 -33.90 -7.68
N ARG A 497 12.25 -33.14 -7.51
CA ARG A 497 13.57 -33.65 -7.08
C ARG A 497 13.48 -34.38 -5.73
N ALA A 498 12.74 -33.84 -4.76
CA ALA A 498 12.49 -34.49 -3.48
C ALA A 498 11.72 -35.82 -3.62
N ARG A 499 10.68 -35.89 -4.48
CA ARG A 499 9.97 -37.15 -4.77
C ARG A 499 10.90 -38.20 -5.40
N ARG A 500 11.72 -37.81 -6.39
CA ARG A 500 12.68 -38.72 -7.06
C ARG A 500 13.74 -39.29 -6.09
N ARG A 501 14.19 -38.52 -5.10
CA ARG A 501 15.11 -39.01 -4.06
C ARG A 501 14.47 -39.98 -3.05
N VAL A 502 13.18 -39.85 -2.77
CA VAL A 502 12.45 -40.82 -1.91
C VAL A 502 12.06 -42.08 -2.69
N ALA A 503 11.80 -41.96 -3.99
CA ALA A 503 11.52 -43.08 -4.89
C ALA A 503 12.78 -43.86 -5.35
N ARG A 504 13.97 -43.45 -4.91
CA ARG A 504 15.22 -44.20 -5.00
C ARG A 504 15.75 -44.44 -3.58
N PRO A 505 15.23 -45.42 -2.82
CA PRO A 505 16.01 -46.03 -1.76
C PRO A 505 17.31 -46.58 -2.38
N ASN A 506 18.37 -46.68 -1.57
CA ASN A 506 19.72 -46.99 -2.07
C ASN A 506 19.73 -48.28 -2.92
N ALA A 507 20.32 -48.15 -4.11
CA ALA A 507 20.95 -49.24 -4.84
C ALA A 507 22.46 -49.07 -4.68
#